data_AF-A0A6G4WIN7-F1
#
_entry.id   AF-A0A6G4WIN7-F1
#
_cell.length_a   1.000
_cell.length_b   1.000
_cell.length_c   1.000
_cell.angle_alpha   90.00
_cell.angle_beta   90.00
_cell.angle_gamma   90.00
#
_symmetry.space_group_name_H-M   'P 1'
#
loop_
_entity.id
_entity.type
_entity.pdbx_description
1 polymer ?
#
loop_
_entity_poly.entity_id
_entity_poly.type
_entity_poly.pdbx_seq_one_letter_code
_entity_poly.pdbx_strand_id
1 'polypeptide(L)'
;MQSAAPIMGIQSETRGPELAHIQAVAENILSDKPQIGDLRWSSTFRISMRLADRYREGRVFIAGDAAHIHPPTGGQGMNTGIQDAYNLAWKLALVLKGVAPAAFLDSYEAERRPVGAEVVERTKAASIGYASRTAASVRARSAASSVATYLPSGPSPAAIGVQ
;
A
#
# COMPACT_ATOMS: atom_id res chain seq x y z
N MET A 1 8.11 -21.56 -23.24
CA MET A 1 9.03 -20.97 -22.23
C MET A 1 8.61 -19.52 -21.99
N GLN A 2 7.87 -19.25 -20.91
CA GLN A 2 7.60 -17.87 -20.50
C GLN A 2 8.73 -17.45 -19.55
N SER A 3 9.50 -16.46 -19.98
CA SER A 3 10.53 -15.80 -19.17
C SER A 3 9.86 -15.08 -18.01
N ALA A 4 10.02 -15.57 -16.79
CA ALA A 4 9.63 -14.85 -15.58
C ALA A 4 10.56 -13.63 -15.43
N ALA A 5 9.98 -12.43 -15.44
CA ALA A 5 10.71 -11.21 -15.13
C ALA A 5 11.32 -11.30 -13.71
N PRO A 6 12.53 -10.77 -13.48
CA PRO A 6 13.15 -10.82 -12.17
C PRO A 6 12.29 -10.07 -11.15
N ILE A 7 11.89 -10.76 -10.09
CA ILE A 7 11.11 -10.21 -9.00
C ILE A 7 12.06 -9.39 -8.14
N MET A 8 11.97 -8.06 -8.18
CA MET A 8 12.84 -7.15 -7.42
C MET A 8 12.14 -6.71 -6.12
N GLY A 9 12.80 -6.90 -4.97
CA GLY A 9 12.30 -6.49 -3.64
C GLY A 9 12.87 -7.35 -2.50
N ILE A 10 12.75 -6.89 -1.24
CA ILE A 10 13.26 -7.57 -0.02
C ILE A 10 12.75 -9.01 0.17
N GLN A 11 11.73 -9.43 -0.58
CA GLN A 11 11.10 -10.75 -0.49
C GLN A 11 11.21 -11.55 -1.80
N SER A 12 12.14 -11.18 -2.69
CA SER A 12 12.40 -11.87 -3.96
C SER A 12 12.82 -13.34 -3.78
N GLU A 13 13.33 -13.70 -2.61
CA GLU A 13 13.80 -15.06 -2.30
C GLU A 13 12.65 -16.04 -1.96
N THR A 14 11.44 -15.53 -1.71
CA THR A 14 10.25 -16.35 -1.43
C THR A 14 9.40 -16.53 -2.69
N ARG A 15 9.22 -17.78 -3.12
CA ARG A 15 8.29 -18.12 -4.21
C ARG A 15 6.87 -17.69 -3.79
N GLY A 16 6.26 -16.81 -4.58
CA GLY A 16 4.93 -16.29 -4.32
C GLY A 16 3.83 -17.37 -4.40
N PRO A 17 2.61 -17.08 -3.90
CA PRO A 17 1.50 -18.03 -3.95
C PRO A 17 1.12 -18.36 -5.40
N GLU A 18 1.14 -19.65 -5.73
CA GLU A 18 0.64 -20.15 -7.02
C GLU A 18 -0.88 -19.97 -7.20
N LEU A 19 -1.35 -20.07 -8.44
CA LEU A 19 -2.76 -19.89 -8.83
C LEU A 19 -3.71 -20.76 -7.99
N ALA A 20 -3.32 -22.00 -7.69
CA ALA A 20 -4.10 -22.90 -6.84
C ALA A 20 -4.32 -22.36 -5.42
N HIS A 21 -3.34 -21.67 -4.84
CA HIS A 21 -3.49 -21.04 -3.52
C HIS A 21 -4.48 -19.87 -3.58
N ILE A 22 -4.44 -19.07 -4.65
CA ILE A 22 -5.38 -17.96 -4.86
C ILE A 22 -6.80 -18.48 -5.08
N GLN A 23 -6.95 -19.54 -5.88
CA GLN A 23 -8.23 -20.23 -6.10
C GLN A 23 -8.83 -20.72 -4.78
N ALA A 24 -8.04 -21.42 -3.95
CA ALA A 24 -8.50 -21.91 -2.65
C ALA A 24 -8.93 -20.78 -1.70
N VAL A 25 -8.23 -19.63 -1.71
CA VAL A 25 -8.64 -18.47 -0.91
C VAL A 25 -9.95 -17.85 -1.46
N ALA A 26 -10.09 -17.73 -2.78
CA ALA A 26 -11.29 -17.21 -3.41
C ALA A 26 -12.52 -18.05 -3.08
N GLU A 27 -12.43 -19.38 -3.16
CA GLU A 27 -13.52 -20.31 -2.82
C GLU A 27 -13.94 -20.24 -1.35
N ASN A 28 -13.02 -19.87 -0.46
CA ASN A 28 -13.27 -19.74 0.97
C ASN A 28 -13.91 -18.41 1.37
N ILE A 29 -13.67 -17.34 0.60
CA ILE A 29 -14.07 -15.97 0.93
C ILE A 29 -15.25 -15.50 0.07
N LEU A 30 -15.27 -15.83 -1.22
CA LEU A 30 -16.24 -15.35 -2.20
C LEU A 30 -17.41 -16.33 -2.35
N SER A 31 -18.63 -15.79 -2.41
CA SER A 31 -19.86 -16.60 -2.47
C SER A 31 -20.10 -17.26 -3.83
N ASP A 32 -19.71 -16.60 -4.91
CA ASP A 32 -19.89 -16.99 -6.31
C ASP A 32 -18.80 -17.93 -6.83
N LYS A 33 -17.71 -18.12 -6.05
CA LYS A 33 -16.61 -19.06 -6.33
C LYS A 33 -16.09 -18.98 -7.78
N PRO A 34 -15.62 -17.80 -8.22
CA PRO A 34 -15.16 -17.62 -9.58
C PRO A 34 -13.96 -18.52 -9.88
N GLN A 35 -13.81 -18.90 -11.15
CA GLN A 35 -12.59 -19.51 -11.66
C GLN A 35 -11.54 -18.43 -11.86
N ILE A 36 -10.45 -18.48 -11.09
CA ILE A 36 -9.32 -17.55 -11.20
C ILE A 36 -8.36 -18.07 -12.26
N GLY A 37 -7.91 -17.20 -13.16
CA GLY A 37 -6.98 -17.55 -14.23
C GLY A 37 -5.93 -16.47 -14.47
N ASP A 38 -4.98 -16.78 -15.36
CA ASP A 38 -3.97 -15.83 -15.87
C ASP A 38 -3.16 -15.09 -14.78
N LEU A 39 -2.62 -15.83 -13.80
CA LEU A 39 -1.78 -15.25 -12.74
C LEU A 39 -0.50 -14.65 -13.33
N ARG A 40 -0.46 -13.32 -13.45
CA ARG A 40 0.70 -12.58 -13.96
C ARG A 40 1.80 -12.37 -12.92
N TRP A 41 1.42 -12.12 -11.67
CA TRP A 41 2.36 -11.89 -10.58
C TRP A 41 1.71 -12.19 -9.22
N SER A 42 2.52 -12.68 -8.28
CA SER A 42 2.10 -12.99 -6.92
C SER A 42 3.25 -12.76 -5.94
N SER A 43 2.94 -12.27 -4.76
CA SER A 43 3.88 -12.16 -3.65
C SER A 43 3.19 -12.40 -2.31
N THR A 44 3.96 -12.73 -1.29
CA THR A 44 3.51 -12.75 0.10
C THR A 44 4.09 -11.55 0.80
N PHE A 45 3.27 -10.68 1.38
CA PHE A 45 3.76 -9.64 2.28
C PHE A 45 3.56 -10.07 3.73
N ARG A 46 4.55 -9.82 4.58
CA ARG A 46 4.40 -9.98 6.04
C ARG A 46 4.12 -8.62 6.65
N ILE A 47 3.11 -8.55 7.51
CA ILE A 47 2.81 -7.34 8.26
C ILE A 47 3.97 -7.08 9.23
N SER A 48 4.71 -6.01 8.96
CA SER A 48 5.79 -5.52 9.81
C SER A 48 5.59 -4.02 10.04
N MET A 49 5.90 -3.58 11.25
CA MET A 49 5.88 -2.18 11.66
C MET A 49 7.25 -1.86 12.24
N ARG A 50 8.02 -1.03 11.54
CA ARG A 50 9.36 -0.63 11.95
C ARG A 50 9.57 0.83 11.63
N LEU A 51 10.26 1.54 12.51
CA LEU A 51 10.68 2.91 12.33
C LEU A 51 12.16 2.97 12.72
N ALA A 52 13.00 3.58 11.89
CA ALA A 52 14.39 3.79 12.20
C ALA A 52 14.55 4.79 13.36
N ASP A 53 15.51 4.53 14.24
CA ASP A 53 15.81 5.43 15.36
C ASP A 53 16.39 6.76 14.89
N ARG A 54 17.17 6.74 13.81
CA ARG A 54 17.77 7.90 13.16
C ARG A 54 17.60 7.81 11.66
N TYR A 55 17.28 8.93 11.03
CA TYR A 55 17.18 9.10 9.59
C TYR A 55 18.47 9.67 8.99
N ARG A 56 19.35 10.22 9.85
CA ARG A 56 20.64 10.77 9.46
C ARG A 56 21.76 10.30 10.39
N GLU A 57 22.89 9.97 9.79
CA GLU A 57 24.16 9.81 10.49
C GLU A 57 25.29 10.48 9.68
N GLY A 58 25.72 11.66 10.13
CA GLY A 58 26.71 12.48 9.42
C GLY A 58 26.26 12.87 8.01
N ARG A 59 26.81 12.20 7.00
CA ARG A 59 26.51 12.41 5.56
C ARG A 59 25.61 11.32 4.96
N VAL A 60 25.19 10.35 5.76
CA VAL A 60 24.33 9.25 5.34
C VAL A 60 22.89 9.56 5.74
N PHE A 61 21.97 9.31 4.82
CA PHE A 61 20.53 9.53 4.99
C PHE A 61 19.77 8.29 4.53
N ILE A 62 18.66 7.99 5.21
CA ILE A 62 17.69 6.97 4.81
C ILE A 62 16.32 7.61 4.60
N ALA A 63 15.53 7.08 3.66
CA ALA A 63 14.21 7.57 3.30
C ALA A 63 13.30 6.42 2.83
N GLY A 64 11.98 6.60 2.88
CA GLY A 64 11.01 5.57 2.46
C GLY A 64 11.14 4.28 3.27
N ASP A 65 11.01 3.13 2.62
CA ASP A 65 11.01 1.80 3.27
C ASP A 65 12.28 1.51 4.09
N ALA A 66 13.41 2.17 3.77
CA ALA A 66 14.62 2.07 4.58
C ALA A 66 14.50 2.76 5.95
N ALA A 67 13.67 3.81 6.04
CA ALA A 67 13.45 4.60 7.24
C ALA A 67 12.20 4.15 8.02
N HIS A 68 11.18 3.65 7.33
CA HIS A 68 9.93 3.20 7.95
C HIS A 68 9.26 2.11 7.12
N ILE A 69 8.79 1.06 7.78
CA ILE A 69 7.99 -0.01 7.19
C ILE A 69 6.68 -0.05 7.95
N HIS A 70 5.57 -0.02 7.24
CA HIS A 70 4.23 -0.09 7.81
C HIS A 70 3.32 -0.96 6.94
N PRO A 71 2.19 -1.45 7.48
CA PRO A 71 1.23 -2.22 6.71
C PRO A 71 0.79 -1.48 5.43
N PRO A 72 0.50 -2.20 4.34
CA PRO A 72 0.05 -1.58 3.08
C PRO A 72 -1.35 -0.96 3.18
N THR A 73 -2.05 -1.22 4.29
CA THR A 73 -3.38 -0.68 4.60
C THR A 73 -3.40 0.83 4.40
N GLY A 74 -4.18 1.31 3.43
CA GLY A 74 -4.28 2.74 3.10
C GLY A 74 -3.26 3.27 2.08
N GLY A 75 -2.38 2.43 1.52
CA GLY A 75 -1.53 2.80 0.36
C GLY A 75 -0.51 3.91 0.62
N GLN A 76 -0.04 4.06 1.87
CA GLN A 76 0.77 5.21 2.27
C GLN A 76 2.28 5.06 1.99
N GLY A 77 2.81 3.85 1.78
CA GLY A 77 4.27 3.61 1.82
C GLY A 77 5.03 4.40 0.76
N MET A 78 4.67 4.20 -0.50
CA MET A 78 5.24 4.94 -1.63
C MET A 78 5.06 6.46 -1.48
N ASN A 79 3.87 6.90 -1.05
CA ASN A 79 3.56 8.32 -0.90
C ASN A 79 4.43 8.99 0.16
N THR A 80 4.59 8.36 1.33
CA THR A 80 5.44 8.85 2.41
C THR A 80 6.90 8.88 1.98
N GLY A 81 7.39 7.83 1.28
CA GLY A 81 8.75 7.79 0.76
C GLY A 81 9.06 8.89 -0.26
N ILE A 82 8.13 9.19 -1.18
CA ILE A 82 8.26 10.31 -2.12
C ILE A 82 8.35 11.64 -1.36
N GLN A 83 7.53 11.84 -0.33
CA GLN A 83 7.56 13.05 0.49
C GLN A 83 8.86 13.19 1.29
N ASP A 84 9.45 12.09 1.75
CA ASP A 84 10.75 12.11 2.41
C ASP A 84 11.85 12.58 1.45
N ALA A 85 11.89 12.01 0.25
CA ALA A 85 12.84 12.40 -0.79
C ALA A 85 12.64 13.86 -1.19
N TYR A 86 11.39 14.29 -1.37
CA TYR A 86 11.03 15.67 -1.67
C TYR A 86 11.52 16.63 -0.58
N ASN A 87 11.31 16.30 0.70
CA ASN A 87 11.77 17.13 1.82
C ASN A 87 13.30 17.24 1.87
N LEU A 88 14.01 16.12 1.66
CA LEU A 88 15.47 16.08 1.79
C LEU A 88 16.19 16.73 0.61
N ALA A 89 15.70 16.56 -0.62
CA ALA A 89 16.42 16.93 -1.83
C ALA A 89 16.81 18.42 -1.90
N TRP A 90 15.86 19.32 -1.60
CA TRP A 90 16.14 20.75 -1.65
C TRP A 90 17.04 21.21 -0.49
N LYS A 91 16.92 20.61 0.69
CA LYS A 91 17.79 20.90 1.84
C LYS A 91 19.23 20.51 1.53
N LEU A 92 19.43 19.33 0.94
CA LEU A 92 20.74 18.89 0.45
C LEU A 92 21.30 19.87 -0.58
N ALA A 93 20.49 20.29 -1.55
CA ALA A 93 20.93 21.23 -2.58
C ALA A 93 21.38 22.58 -1.99
N LEU A 94 20.69 23.11 -0.97
CA LEU A 94 21.07 24.36 -0.31
C LEU A 94 22.39 24.23 0.45
N VAL A 95 22.60 23.13 1.17
CA VAL A 95 23.86 22.89 1.90
C VAL A 95 25.02 22.68 0.94
N LEU A 96 24.84 21.90 -0.12
CA LEU A 96 25.89 21.66 -1.13
C LEU A 96 26.30 22.95 -1.86
N LYS A 97 25.37 23.89 -2.05
CA LYS A 97 25.66 25.20 -2.64
C LYS A 97 26.24 26.22 -1.65
N GLY A 98 26.41 25.85 -0.37
CA GLY A 98 26.87 26.76 0.67
C GLY A 98 25.86 27.83 1.07
N VAL A 99 24.59 27.69 0.67
CA VAL A 99 23.51 28.65 0.98
C VAL A 99 22.94 28.42 2.38
N ALA A 100 23.00 27.18 2.87
CA ALA A 100 22.56 26.81 4.22
C ALA A 100 23.67 26.06 4.99
N PRO A 101 23.73 26.17 6.32
CA PRO A 101 24.69 25.42 7.13
C PRO A 101 24.36 23.92 7.15
N ALA A 102 25.35 23.05 7.36
CA ALA A 102 25.15 21.60 7.41
C ALA A 102 24.17 21.11 8.50
N ALA A 103 24.01 21.90 9.58
CA ALA A 103 23.02 21.65 10.64
C ALA A 103 21.57 21.81 10.13
N PHE A 104 21.36 22.53 9.02
CA PHE A 104 20.03 22.66 8.42
C PHE A 104 19.44 21.31 7.99
N LEU A 105 20.29 20.34 7.66
CA LEU A 105 19.88 18.97 7.32
C LEU A 105 19.34 18.19 8.53
N ASP A 106 19.57 18.63 9.77
CA ASP A 106 18.98 18.00 10.96
C ASP A 106 17.46 18.19 11.01
N SER A 107 16.96 19.23 10.34
CA SER A 107 15.52 19.43 10.18
C SER A 107 14.82 18.31 9.41
N TYR A 108 15.54 17.54 8.57
CA TYR A 108 14.95 16.43 7.83
C TYR A 108 14.39 15.36 8.77
N GLU A 109 15.21 14.87 9.70
CA GLU A 109 14.78 13.87 10.68
C GLU A 109 13.69 14.43 11.60
N ALA A 110 13.89 15.66 12.09
CA ALA A 110 12.95 16.32 13.00
C ALA A 110 11.56 16.50 12.39
N GLU A 111 11.47 16.75 11.08
CA GLU A 111 10.20 16.90 10.38
C GLU A 111 9.60 15.57 9.91
N ARG A 112 10.42 14.63 9.43
CA ARG A 112 9.92 13.43 8.72
C ARG A 112 9.75 12.21 9.60
N ARG A 113 10.54 12.06 10.66
CA ARG A 113 10.39 10.93 11.58
C ARG A 113 9.04 10.94 12.33
N PRO A 114 8.52 12.07 12.82
CA PRO A 114 7.18 12.12 13.42
C PRO A 114 6.07 11.70 12.45
N VAL A 115 6.17 12.09 11.17
CA VAL A 115 5.22 11.68 10.12
C VAL A 115 5.27 10.16 9.90
N GLY A 116 6.47 9.58 9.83
CA GLY A 116 6.64 8.12 9.75
C GLY A 116 6.03 7.39 10.94
N ALA A 117 6.25 7.90 12.17
CA ALA A 117 5.65 7.35 13.38
C ALA A 117 4.12 7.40 13.37
N GLU A 118 3.54 8.53 12.94
CA GLU A 118 2.09 8.69 12.85
C GLU A 118 1.47 7.72 11.82
N VAL A 119 2.11 7.55 10.66
CA VAL A 119 1.64 6.59 9.64
C VAL A 119 1.69 5.16 10.18
N VAL A 120 2.75 4.78 10.89
CA VAL A 120 2.86 3.46 11.53
C VAL A 120 1.72 3.25 12.54
N GLU A 121 1.43 4.21 13.40
CA GLU A 121 0.35 4.07 14.40
C GLU A 121 -1.05 4.04 13.76
N ARG A 122 -1.33 4.89 12.77
CA ARG A 122 -2.62 4.89 12.05
C ARG A 122 -2.85 3.56 11.31
N THR A 123 -1.82 3.04 10.66
CA THR A 123 -1.91 1.78 9.89
C THR A 123 -1.98 0.54 10.80
N LYS A 124 -1.40 0.59 12.01
CA LYS A 124 -1.56 -0.43 13.05
C LYS A 124 -3.03 -0.62 13.45
N ALA A 125 -3.71 0.48 13.79
CA ALA A 125 -5.12 0.45 14.17
C ALA A 125 -6.01 -0.12 13.05
N ALA A 126 -5.78 0.31 11.81
CA ALA A 126 -6.52 -0.19 10.66
C ALA A 126 -6.26 -1.69 10.39
N SER A 127 -5.00 -2.15 10.50
CA SER A 127 -4.63 -3.54 10.22
C SER A 127 -5.16 -4.52 11.25
N ILE A 128 -5.19 -4.15 12.54
CA ILE A 128 -5.87 -4.94 13.59
C ILE A 128 -7.37 -5.05 13.26
N GLY A 129 -7.99 -3.98 12.78
CA GLY A 129 -9.39 -3.96 12.35
C GLY A 129 -9.71 -4.80 11.11
N TYR A 130 -8.72 -5.14 10.27
CA TYR A 130 -8.85 -6.09 9.16
C TYR A 130 -8.56 -7.53 9.60
N ALA A 131 -7.54 -7.75 10.43
CA ALA A 131 -7.17 -9.08 10.92
C ALA A 131 -8.21 -9.70 11.88
N SER A 132 -8.94 -8.86 12.61
CA SER A 132 -10.05 -9.27 13.50
C SER A 132 -11.36 -9.59 12.75
N ARG A 133 -11.39 -9.44 11.42
CA ARG A 133 -12.56 -9.78 10.60
C ARG A 133 -12.52 -11.25 10.21
N THR A 134 -13.35 -12.05 10.86
CA THR A 134 -13.59 -13.44 10.46
C THR A 134 -14.25 -13.50 9.08
N ALA A 135 -14.09 -14.61 8.35
CA ALA A 135 -14.76 -14.84 7.07
C ALA A 135 -16.30 -14.67 7.15
N ALA A 136 -16.90 -14.90 8.32
CA ALA A 136 -18.31 -14.63 8.61
C ALA A 136 -18.66 -13.13 8.53
N SER A 137 -17.78 -12.26 9.05
CA SER A 137 -17.96 -10.80 9.07
C SER A 137 -17.72 -10.11 7.71
N VAL A 138 -17.07 -10.81 6.78
CA VAL A 138 -16.95 -10.41 5.37
C VAL A 138 -18.21 -10.85 4.61
N ARG A 139 -18.66 -12.10 4.78
CA ARG A 139 -19.90 -12.63 4.18
C ARG A 139 -21.14 -11.82 4.54
N ALA A 140 -21.27 -11.42 5.81
CA ALA A 140 -22.39 -10.61 6.29
C ALA A 140 -22.51 -9.24 5.59
N ARG A 141 -21.38 -8.68 5.12
CA ARG A 141 -21.37 -7.40 4.39
C ARG A 141 -21.67 -7.55 2.90
N SER A 142 -21.18 -8.61 2.25
CA SER A 142 -21.53 -8.88 0.85
C SER A 142 -23.04 -9.09 0.69
N ALA A 143 -23.69 -9.74 1.66
CA ALA A 143 -25.15 -9.87 1.71
C ALA A 143 -25.88 -8.53 1.98
N ALA A 144 -25.27 -7.61 2.73
CA ALA A 144 -25.82 -6.28 2.99
C ALA A 144 -25.64 -5.32 1.79
N SER A 145 -24.57 -5.45 1.02
CA SER A 145 -24.33 -4.66 -0.20
C SER A 145 -25.17 -5.15 -1.39
N SER A 146 -25.59 -6.41 -1.42
CA SER A 146 -26.49 -6.93 -2.48
C SER A 146 -27.96 -6.51 -2.32
N VAL A 147 -28.34 -5.85 -1.21
CA VAL A 147 -29.74 -5.41 -0.97
C VAL A 147 -29.94 -3.91 -1.30
N ALA A 148 -28.89 -3.15 -1.59
CA ALA A 148 -28.97 -1.70 -1.77
C ALA A 148 -28.93 -1.20 -3.22
N THR A 149 -29.08 -2.05 -4.25
CA THR A 149 -29.14 -1.56 -5.64
C THR A 149 -30.06 -2.39 -6.52
N TYR A 150 -31.37 -2.23 -6.32
CA TYR A 150 -32.35 -2.42 -7.39
C TYR A 150 -33.52 -1.45 -7.17
N LEU A 151 -33.36 -0.22 -7.64
CA LEU A 151 -34.50 0.64 -7.97
C LEU A 151 -34.76 0.45 -9.46
N PRO A 152 -35.93 -0.08 -9.87
CA PRO A 152 -36.23 -0.29 -11.28
C PRO A 152 -36.35 1.08 -11.95
N SER A 153 -35.50 1.35 -12.94
CA SER A 153 -35.66 2.48 -13.84
C SER A 153 -36.96 2.31 -14.63
N GLY A 154 -37.88 3.27 -14.48
CA GLY A 154 -39.11 3.36 -15.27
C GLY A 154 -38.84 3.52 -16.77
N PRO A 155 -39.85 3.33 -17.63
CA PRO A 155 -39.66 3.23 -19.08
C PRO A 155 -39.13 4.55 -19.66
N SER A 156 -38.08 4.44 -20.45
CA SER A 156 -37.50 5.55 -21.23
C SER A 156 -38.43 5.93 -22.39
N PRO A 157 -38.75 7.21 -22.62
CA PRO A 157 -39.52 7.61 -23.79
C PRO A 157 -38.69 7.51 -25.07
N ALA A 158 -39.41 7.12 -26.13
CA ALA A 158 -38.97 6.80 -27.48
C ALA A 158 -37.85 7.66 -28.08
N ALA A 159 -37.02 6.96 -28.88
CA ALA A 159 -36.03 7.49 -29.79
C ALA A 159 -36.60 8.55 -30.75
N ILE A 160 -35.88 9.67 -30.88
CA ILE A 160 -35.98 10.57 -32.03
C ILE A 160 -34.63 10.50 -32.73
N GLY A 161 -34.59 9.77 -33.84
CA GLY A 161 -33.58 9.94 -34.86
C GLY A 161 -34.19 10.73 -36.01
N VAL A 162 -33.53 11.80 -36.45
CA VAL A 162 -33.65 12.31 -37.82
C VAL A 162 -32.29 12.92 -38.21
N GLN A 163 -31.73 12.31 -39.27
CA GLN A 163 -30.80 12.76 -40.33
C GLN A 163 -29.76 13.85 -40.03
#